data_AF-A0A5K1VB33-F1
#
_entry.id   AF-A0A5K1VB33-F1
#
_cell.length_a   1.000
_cell.length_b   1.000
_cell.length_c   1.000
_cell.angle_alpha   90.00
_cell.angle_beta   90.00
_cell.angle_gamma   90.00
#
_symmetry.space_group_name_H-M   'P 1'
#
loop_
_entity.id
_entity.type
_entity.pdbx_description
1 polymer ?
#
loop_
_entity_poly.entity_id
_entity_poly.type
_entity_poly.pdbx_seq_one_letter_code
_entity_poly.pdbx_strand_id
1 'polypeptide(L)'
;MQISQRSIHLLCRACTLDGKTFLQNKRYVSVLANELRSGHIFLHNDKYCEVTDQRQVKQGRLATTNMISFIDLSTLKSSSAKFACQAKVEKIEPVKANVQVQYTDKQKNIVVCLDENYEDIEIPMNIFAISEEYLQPGLQITVFKHEDKIVKVNLPSSLLATLRKK
;
A
#
# COMPACT_ATOMS: atom_id res chain seq x y z
N MET A 1 45.72 4.55 -47.88
CA MET A 1 44.27 4.73 -48.06
C MET A 1 43.64 4.68 -46.66
N GLN A 2 43.12 5.84 -46.20
CA GLN A 2 42.36 6.15 -44.95
C GLN A 2 43.07 5.93 -43.59
N ILE A 3 43.46 6.97 -42.82
CA ILE A 3 42.69 7.99 -42.02
C ILE A 3 41.94 7.30 -40.86
N SER A 4 42.31 7.49 -39.58
CA SER A 4 41.76 8.51 -38.68
C SER A 4 42.35 8.31 -37.26
N GLN A 5 43.21 9.19 -36.74
CA GLN A 5 42.96 10.29 -35.78
C GLN A 5 42.51 9.95 -34.35
N ARG A 6 43.45 10.24 -33.42
CA ARG A 6 43.38 11.07 -32.20
C ARG A 6 42.54 10.66 -30.97
N SER A 7 43.28 10.60 -29.85
CA SER A 7 43.02 11.03 -28.48
C SER A 7 41.60 11.39 -28.05
N ILE A 8 41.24 10.99 -26.83
CA ILE A 8 40.93 11.92 -25.73
C ILE A 8 41.01 11.15 -24.40
N HIS A 9 41.88 11.64 -23.51
CA HIS A 9 41.82 11.40 -22.07
C HIS A 9 40.42 11.78 -21.56
N LEU A 10 39.76 10.90 -20.83
CA LEU A 10 39.03 11.35 -19.65
C LEU A 10 39.01 10.22 -18.64
N LEU A 11 39.68 10.47 -17.51
CA LEU A 11 39.49 9.73 -16.28
C LEU A 11 37.99 9.61 -16.04
N CYS A 12 37.46 8.40 -16.16
CA CYS A 12 36.17 8.10 -15.56
C CYS A 12 36.43 8.08 -14.05
N ARG A 13 36.14 9.23 -13.44
CA ARG A 13 35.95 9.42 -12.00
C ARG A 13 35.37 8.13 -11.42
N ALA A 14 36.13 7.49 -10.54
CA ALA A 14 35.54 6.64 -9.52
C ALA A 14 34.59 7.53 -8.71
N CYS A 15 33.32 7.54 -9.08
CA CYS A 15 32.26 7.99 -8.19
C CYS A 15 32.15 6.93 -7.10
N THR A 16 32.90 7.13 -6.02
CA THR A 16 32.48 6.70 -4.68
C THR A 16 31.09 7.28 -4.43
N LEU A 17 30.06 6.50 -4.76
CA LEU A 17 28.71 6.71 -4.29
C LEU A 17 28.47 5.62 -3.26
N ASP A 18 28.31 6.07 -2.02
CA ASP A 18 28.10 5.29 -0.82
C ASP A 18 27.25 4.05 -1.05
N GLY A 19 27.89 2.90 -0.86
CA GLY A 19 27.30 1.58 -0.86
C GLY A 19 26.38 1.37 0.34
N LYS A 20 25.23 2.03 0.32
CA LYS A 20 24.03 1.55 1.00
C LYS A 20 22.95 1.35 -0.06
N THR A 21 23.16 0.37 -0.92
CA THR A 21 22.05 -0.42 -1.46
C THR A 21 21.40 -1.08 -0.25
N PHE A 22 20.56 -0.33 0.46
CA PHE A 22 19.56 -0.87 1.36
C PHE A 22 18.59 -1.60 0.43
N LEU A 23 18.97 -2.82 0.06
CA LEU A 23 18.05 -3.80 -0.49
C LEU A 23 17.05 -4.05 0.63
N GLN A 24 16.07 -3.16 0.77
CA GLN A 24 14.85 -3.50 1.47
C GLN A 24 14.31 -4.67 0.69
N ASN A 25 14.48 -5.86 1.26
CA ASN A 25 13.77 -7.05 0.82
C ASN A 25 12.29 -6.71 0.95
N LYS A 26 11.74 -6.16 -0.14
CA LYS A 26 10.33 -5.84 -0.22
C LYS A 26 9.59 -7.12 0.12
N ARG A 27 8.88 -7.14 1.25
CA ARG A 27 8.15 -8.33 1.71
C ARG A 27 6.89 -8.48 0.86
N TYR A 28 7.06 -8.96 -0.35
CA TYR A 28 5.98 -9.38 -1.24
C TYR A 28 5.97 -10.91 -1.37
N VAL A 29 4.78 -11.46 -1.50
CA VAL A 29 4.55 -12.87 -1.80
C VAL A 29 3.95 -12.93 -3.19
N SER A 30 4.62 -13.62 -4.12
CA SER A 30 4.08 -13.85 -5.45
C SER A 30 2.97 -14.90 -5.37
N VAL A 31 1.74 -14.50 -5.65
CA VAL A 31 0.54 -15.35 -5.62
C VAL A 31 -0.15 -15.33 -6.96
N LEU A 32 -1.01 -16.30 -7.24
CA LEU A 32 -1.84 -16.24 -8.44
C LEU A 32 -2.94 -15.19 -8.28
N ALA A 33 -3.32 -14.52 -9.37
CA ALA A 33 -4.43 -13.57 -9.37
C ALA A 33 -5.76 -14.20 -8.89
N ASN A 34 -5.90 -15.52 -9.05
CA ASN A 34 -7.05 -16.28 -8.56
C ASN A 34 -7.07 -16.47 -7.03
N GLU A 35 -5.93 -16.31 -6.35
CA GLU A 35 -5.79 -16.50 -4.89
C GLU A 35 -6.06 -15.21 -4.11
N LEU A 36 -6.15 -14.07 -4.79
CA LEU A 36 -6.54 -12.81 -4.17
C LEU A 36 -7.97 -12.89 -3.63
N ARG A 37 -8.20 -12.35 -2.43
CA ARG A 37 -9.52 -12.28 -1.79
C ARG A 37 -9.80 -10.84 -1.38
N SER A 38 -11.07 -10.53 -1.12
CA SER A 38 -11.45 -9.22 -0.59
C SER A 38 -10.65 -8.91 0.69
N GLY A 39 -10.14 -7.68 0.79
CA GLY A 39 -9.26 -7.23 1.86
C GLY A 39 -7.78 -7.59 1.69
N HIS A 40 -7.39 -8.40 0.70
CA HIS A 40 -5.97 -8.57 0.37
C HIS A 40 -5.41 -7.27 -0.23
N ILE A 41 -4.20 -6.92 0.16
CA ILE A 41 -3.43 -5.82 -0.41
C ILE A 41 -2.43 -6.41 -1.41
N PHE A 42 -2.35 -5.83 -2.59
CA PHE A 42 -1.40 -6.24 -3.62
C PHE A 42 -0.83 -5.03 -4.35
N LEU A 43 0.31 -5.22 -5.00
CA LEU A 43 0.95 -4.19 -5.80
C LEU A 43 0.43 -4.25 -7.24
N HIS A 44 -0.04 -3.12 -7.75
CA HIS A 44 -0.44 -2.95 -9.15
C HIS A 44 0.10 -1.64 -9.70
N ASN A 45 0.96 -1.71 -10.72
CA ASN A 45 1.65 -0.55 -11.31
C ASN A 45 2.35 0.30 -10.23
N ASP A 46 3.11 -0.34 -9.34
CA ASP A 46 3.81 0.28 -8.21
C ASP A 46 2.91 1.00 -7.18
N LYS A 47 1.60 0.74 -7.20
CA LYS A 47 0.64 1.28 -6.23
C LYS A 47 0.06 0.18 -5.34
N TYR A 48 -0.16 0.53 -4.09
CA TYR A 48 -0.84 -0.32 -3.12
C TYR A 48 -2.33 -0.34 -3.40
N CYS A 49 -2.87 -1.51 -3.70
CA CYS A 49 -4.28 -1.68 -4.00
C CYS A 49 -4.90 -2.71 -3.07
N GLU A 50 -6.06 -2.37 -2.51
CA GLU A 50 -6.87 -3.30 -1.72
C GLU A 50 -7.96 -3.91 -2.61
N VAL A 51 -8.02 -5.24 -2.64
CA VAL A 51 -9.06 -5.97 -3.35
C VAL A 51 -10.40 -5.76 -2.67
N THR A 52 -11.39 -5.31 -3.43
CA THR A 52 -12.78 -5.19 -2.97
C THR A 52 -13.59 -6.42 -3.35
N ASP A 53 -13.47 -6.86 -4.61
CA ASP A 53 -14.20 -7.99 -5.15
C ASP A 53 -13.40 -8.73 -6.22
N GLN A 54 -13.64 -10.03 -6.35
CA GLN A 54 -13.00 -10.90 -7.33
C GLN A 54 -14.08 -11.70 -8.06
N ARG A 55 -14.14 -11.57 -9.38
CA ARG A 55 -15.06 -12.31 -10.23
C ARG A 55 -14.36 -13.06 -11.34
N GLN A 56 -14.70 -14.32 -11.53
CA GLN A 56 -14.21 -15.11 -12.65
C GLN A 56 -15.17 -14.99 -13.83
N VAL A 57 -14.66 -14.51 -14.96
CA VAL A 57 -15.43 -14.34 -16.20
C VAL A 57 -15.00 -15.44 -17.18
N LYS A 58 -15.94 -16.35 -17.46
CA LYS A 58 -15.77 -17.36 -18.51
C LYS A 58 -16.11 -16.72 -19.85
N GLN A 59 -15.14 -16.69 -20.75
CA GLN A 59 -15.31 -16.32 -22.15
C GLN A 59 -15.49 -17.61 -22.96
N GLY A 60 -16.10 -17.54 -24.16
CA GLY A 60 -16.34 -18.72 -25.00
C GLY A 60 -15.06 -19.54 -25.26
N ARG A 61 -15.23 -20.80 -25.70
CA ARG A 61 -14.12 -21.73 -25.98
C ARG A 61 -13.19 -21.98 -24.77
N LEU A 62 -13.77 -22.13 -23.58
CA LEU A 62 -13.05 -22.47 -22.33
C LEU A 62 -12.05 -21.40 -21.83
N ALA A 63 -11.98 -20.23 -22.47
CA ALA A 63 -11.13 -19.14 -22.01
C ALA A 63 -11.70 -18.56 -20.71
N THR A 64 -10.85 -18.37 -19.70
CA THR A 64 -11.28 -17.86 -18.39
C THR A 64 -10.36 -16.75 -17.92
N THR A 65 -10.96 -15.62 -17.53
CA THR A 65 -10.26 -14.41 -17.07
C THR A 65 -10.74 -14.06 -15.66
N ASN A 66 -9.82 -13.64 -14.79
CA ASN A 66 -10.16 -13.14 -13.46
C ASN A 66 -10.26 -11.62 -13.52
N MET A 67 -11.42 -11.07 -13.20
CA MET A 67 -11.61 -9.64 -13.06
C MET A 67 -11.60 -9.27 -11.59
N ILE A 68 -10.69 -8.37 -11.23
CA ILE A 68 -10.48 -7.94 -9.85
C ILE A 68 -10.84 -6.47 -9.76
N SER A 69 -11.76 -6.17 -8.85
CA SER A 69 -12.14 -4.81 -8.47
C SER A 69 -11.35 -4.45 -7.21
N PHE A 70 -10.70 -3.29 -7.21
CA PHE A 70 -9.82 -2.86 -6.13
C PHE A 70 -9.92 -1.36 -5.90
N ILE A 71 -9.44 -0.92 -4.74
CA ILE A 71 -9.31 0.50 -4.38
C ILE A 71 -7.82 0.81 -4.24
N ASP A 72 -7.37 1.86 -4.89
CA ASP A 72 -6.01 2.41 -4.70
C ASP A 72 -5.94 3.07 -3.32
N LEU A 73 -5.02 2.64 -2.45
CA LEU A 73 -4.91 3.14 -1.09
C LEU A 73 -4.29 4.55 -1.01
N SER A 74 -3.63 5.01 -2.09
CA SER A 74 -3.07 6.36 -2.14
C SER A 74 -4.11 7.40 -2.56
N THR A 75 -4.98 7.05 -3.51
CA THR A 75 -5.99 7.97 -4.08
C THR A 75 -7.41 7.69 -3.62
N LEU A 76 -7.64 6.57 -2.93
CA LEU A 76 -8.95 6.05 -2.50
C LEU A 76 -9.94 5.86 -3.65
N LYS A 77 -9.45 5.76 -4.90
CA LYS A 77 -10.28 5.55 -6.09
C LYS A 77 -10.50 4.06 -6.35
N SER A 78 -11.74 3.70 -6.62
CA SER A 78 -12.09 2.36 -7.09
C SER A 78 -11.70 2.18 -8.56
N SER A 79 -11.21 1.00 -8.90
CA SER A 79 -10.76 0.62 -10.24
C SER A 79 -10.93 -0.88 -10.43
N SER A 80 -10.81 -1.34 -11.67
CA SER A 80 -10.88 -2.77 -11.97
C SER A 80 -9.91 -3.17 -13.07
N ALA A 81 -9.30 -4.36 -12.94
CA ALA A 81 -8.37 -4.91 -13.90
C ALA A 81 -8.71 -6.38 -14.21
N LYS A 82 -8.34 -6.81 -15.42
CA LYS A 82 -8.50 -8.19 -15.89
C LYS A 82 -7.14 -8.87 -15.90
N PHE A 83 -7.09 -10.04 -15.30
CA PHE A 83 -5.90 -10.88 -15.21
C PHE A 83 -6.15 -12.23 -15.86
N ALA A 84 -5.14 -12.76 -16.54
CA ALA A 84 -5.18 -14.14 -17.00
C ALA A 84 -5.25 -15.09 -15.81
N CYS A 85 -5.80 -16.30 -16.00
CA CYS A 85 -6.00 -17.25 -14.90
C CYS A 85 -4.68 -17.63 -14.20
N GLN A 86 -3.58 -17.71 -14.95
CA GLN A 86 -2.24 -18.06 -14.47
C GLN A 86 -1.37 -16.83 -14.16
N ALA A 87 -1.93 -15.62 -14.23
CA ALA A 87 -1.18 -14.41 -13.95
C ALA A 87 -0.75 -14.39 -12.48
N LYS A 88 0.51 -14.06 -12.24
CA LYS A 88 1.05 -13.84 -10.89
C LYS A 88 0.95 -12.37 -10.53
N VAL A 89 0.67 -12.11 -9.26
CA VAL A 89 0.56 -10.78 -8.67
C VAL A 89 1.34 -10.75 -7.37
N GLU A 90 1.85 -9.58 -7.01
CA GLU A 90 2.61 -9.38 -5.79
C GLU A 90 1.66 -9.03 -4.65
N LYS A 91 1.36 -10.01 -3.79
CA LYS A 91 0.55 -9.79 -2.58
C LYS A 91 1.44 -9.26 -1.47
N ILE A 92 0.91 -8.31 -0.73
CA ILE A 92 1.56 -7.72 0.44
C ILE A 92 0.87 -8.25 1.69
N GLU A 93 1.68 -8.71 2.64
CA GLU A 93 1.22 -9.13 3.97
C GLU A 93 1.62 -8.05 4.99
N PRO A 94 0.73 -7.08 5.26
CA PRO A 94 1.01 -6.04 6.23
C PRO A 94 1.01 -6.58 7.66
N VAL A 95 1.89 -6.02 8.49
CA VAL A 95 1.90 -6.22 9.94
C VAL A 95 0.77 -5.40 10.53
N LYS A 96 -0.07 -6.04 11.35
CA LYS A 96 -1.16 -5.39 12.07
C LYS A 96 -0.66 -4.98 13.45
N ALA A 97 -0.86 -3.73 13.82
CA ALA A 97 -0.61 -3.20 15.15
C ALA A 97 -1.88 -2.53 15.67
N ASN A 98 -2.24 -2.79 16.92
CA ASN A 98 -3.35 -2.09 17.57
C ASN A 98 -2.78 -0.88 18.30
N VAL A 99 -3.32 0.29 18.00
CA VAL A 99 -2.82 1.55 18.56
C VAL A 99 -3.98 2.36 19.10
N GLN A 100 -3.69 3.22 20.07
CA GLN A 100 -4.67 4.11 20.67
C GLN A 100 -4.43 5.55 20.22
N VAL A 101 -5.46 6.21 19.71
CA VAL A 101 -5.39 7.63 19.33
C VAL A 101 -5.17 8.48 20.58
N GLN A 102 -4.12 9.31 20.59
CA GLN A 102 -3.90 10.28 21.66
C GLN A 102 -4.53 11.62 21.31
N TYR A 103 -4.05 12.23 20.22
CA TYR A 103 -4.53 13.53 19.76
C TYR A 103 -4.32 13.69 18.25
N THR A 104 -5.04 14.66 17.68
CA THR A 104 -4.95 15.03 16.28
C THR A 104 -4.37 16.43 16.18
N ASP A 105 -3.25 16.57 15.45
CA ASP A 105 -2.65 17.85 15.13
C ASP A 105 -3.13 18.30 13.75
N LYS A 106 -4.10 19.22 13.74
CA LYS A 106 -4.67 19.81 12.51
C LYS A 106 -3.69 20.74 11.79
N GLN A 107 -2.68 21.29 12.46
CA GLN A 107 -1.71 22.17 11.80
C GLN A 107 -0.74 21.36 10.94
N LYS A 108 -0.35 20.18 11.43
CA LYS A 108 0.57 19.27 10.72
C LYS A 108 -0.14 18.19 9.89
N ASN A 109 -1.47 18.08 9.98
CA ASN A 109 -2.27 17.02 9.34
C ASN A 109 -1.80 15.61 9.74
N ILE A 110 -1.52 15.42 11.02
CA ILE A 110 -1.10 14.13 11.60
C ILE A 110 -2.01 13.73 12.77
N VAL A 111 -2.18 12.43 12.93
CA VAL A 111 -2.83 11.81 14.08
C VAL A 111 -1.75 11.06 14.85
N VAL A 112 -1.55 11.42 16.11
CA VAL A 112 -0.57 10.76 16.98
C VAL A 112 -1.25 9.63 17.73
N CYS A 113 -0.71 8.43 17.56
CA CYS A 113 -1.23 7.22 18.17
C CYS A 113 -0.16 6.55 19.03
N LEU A 114 -0.57 5.95 20.14
CA LEU A 114 0.29 5.17 21.03
C LEU A 114 0.23 3.70 20.64
N ASP A 115 1.40 3.07 20.41
CA ASP A 115 1.49 1.62 20.21
C ASP A 115 1.47 0.84 21.54
N GLU A 116 1.42 -0.49 21.46
CA GLU A 116 1.51 -1.40 22.62
C GLU A 116 2.82 -1.24 23.40
N ASN A 117 3.89 -0.80 22.73
CA ASN A 117 5.20 -0.53 23.33
C ASN A 117 5.34 0.88 23.93
N TYR A 118 4.25 1.64 24.02
CA TYR A 118 4.25 3.04 24.44
C TYR A 118 5.09 3.97 23.54
N GLU A 119 5.26 3.60 22.27
CA GLU A 119 5.90 4.44 21.26
C GLU A 119 4.86 5.25 20.50
N ASP A 120 5.18 6.52 20.24
CA ASP A 120 4.33 7.42 19.46
C ASP A 120 4.50 7.14 17.96
N ILE A 121 3.37 6.98 17.27
CA ILE A 121 3.29 6.77 15.84
C ILE A 121 2.52 7.92 15.23
N GLU A 122 3.15 8.60 14.28
CA GLU A 122 2.53 9.64 13.48
C GLU A 122 1.86 9.03 12.25
N ILE A 123 0.55 9.24 12.12
CA ILE A 123 -0.24 8.76 10.98
C ILE A 123 -0.74 9.98 10.19
N PRO A 124 -0.48 10.05 8.87
CA PRO A 124 -1.01 11.11 8.03
C PRO A 124 -2.55 11.11 8.03
N MET A 125 -3.14 12.28 8.22
CA MET A 125 -4.59 12.47 8.32
C MET A 125 -5.33 12.09 7.01
N ASN A 126 -4.65 12.22 5.86
CA ASN A 126 -5.17 11.81 4.54
C ASN A 126 -5.62 10.33 4.46
N ILE A 127 -5.09 9.45 5.31
CA ILE A 127 -5.48 8.04 5.35
C ILE A 127 -6.88 7.86 5.98
N PHE A 128 -7.31 8.79 6.83
CA PHE A 128 -8.58 8.74 7.55
C PHE A 128 -9.75 9.37 6.77
N ALA A 129 -9.48 10.20 5.77
CA ALA A 129 -10.45 10.82 4.87
C ALA A 129 -11.73 11.36 5.57
N ILE A 130 -12.82 10.59 5.57
CA ILE A 130 -14.14 11.02 6.06
C ILE A 130 -14.25 10.90 7.60
N SER A 131 -13.34 10.17 8.24
CA SER A 131 -13.43 9.83 9.67
C SER A 131 -12.74 10.82 10.61
N GLU A 132 -12.14 11.88 10.08
CA GLU A 132 -11.36 12.87 10.84
C GLU A 132 -12.14 13.52 11.99
N GLU A 133 -13.42 13.83 11.78
CA GLU A 133 -14.29 14.47 12.78
C GLU A 133 -14.62 13.55 13.96
N TYR A 134 -14.46 12.23 13.78
CA TYR A 134 -14.87 11.21 14.74
C TYR A 134 -13.69 10.59 15.51
N LEU A 135 -12.46 11.03 15.22
CA LEU A 135 -11.26 10.61 15.94
C LEU A 135 -11.24 11.30 17.31
N GLN A 136 -11.75 10.58 18.31
CA GLN A 136 -11.67 10.99 19.71
C GLN A 136 -10.40 10.43 20.36
N PRO A 137 -9.76 11.18 21.28
CA PRO A 137 -8.72 10.65 22.15
C PRO A 137 -9.19 9.40 22.89
N GLY A 138 -8.33 8.39 22.99
CA GLY A 138 -8.64 7.12 23.62
C GLY A 138 -9.25 6.05 22.69
N LEU A 139 -9.49 6.38 21.42
CA LEU A 139 -10.01 5.42 20.44
C LEU A 139 -8.96 4.37 20.08
N GLN A 140 -9.32 3.09 20.16
CA GLN A 140 -8.48 1.99 19.66
C GLN A 140 -8.72 1.78 18.17
N ILE A 141 -7.64 1.77 17.38
CA ILE A 141 -7.64 1.56 15.94
C ILE A 141 -6.61 0.49 15.56
N THR A 142 -6.80 -0.18 14.43
CA THR A 142 -5.82 -1.14 13.92
C THR A 142 -5.11 -0.55 12.71
N VAL A 143 -3.78 -0.45 12.79
CA VAL A 143 -2.92 0.08 11.74
C VAL A 143 -2.25 -1.07 11.00
N PHE A 144 -2.22 -0.97 9.68
CA PHE A 144 -1.58 -1.92 8.79
C PHE A 144 -0.29 -1.30 8.28
N LYS A 145 0.83 -1.75 8.83
CA LYS A 145 2.18 -1.32 8.46
C LYS A 145 2.77 -2.30 7.45
N HIS A 146 3.34 -1.79 6.38
CA HIS A 146 4.20 -2.57 5.49
C HIS A 146 5.56 -1.91 5.50
N GLU A 147 6.55 -2.66 6.01
CA GLU A 147 7.88 -2.11 6.36
C GLU A 147 7.71 -0.95 7.34
N ASP A 148 8.09 0.26 6.94
CA ASP A 148 7.97 1.48 7.75
C ASP A 148 6.81 2.37 7.28
N LYS A 149 6.06 1.94 6.27
CA LYS A 149 4.97 2.72 5.69
C LYS A 149 3.62 2.24 6.20
N ILE A 150 2.81 3.20 6.64
CA ILE A 150 1.41 2.93 6.97
C ILE A 150 0.62 2.86 5.67
N VAL A 151 0.03 1.68 5.43
CA VAL A 151 -0.68 1.38 4.18
C VAL A 151 -2.19 1.57 4.34
N LYS A 152 -2.71 1.19 5.51
CA LYS A 152 -4.14 1.23 5.79
C LYS A 152 -4.39 1.39 7.28
N VAL A 153 -5.50 2.04 7.62
CA VAL A 153 -6.05 2.05 8.98
C VAL A 153 -7.45 1.44 8.96
N ASN A 154 -7.76 0.64 9.97
CA ASN A 154 -9.09 0.12 10.19
C ASN A 154 -9.66 0.71 11.48
N LEU A 155 -10.86 1.26 11.36
CA LEU A 155 -11.58 1.90 12.44
C LEU A 155 -12.43 0.87 13.19
N PRO A 156 -12.69 1.09 14.49
CA PRO A 156 -13.58 0.22 15.25
C PRO A 156 -15.00 0.26 14.69
N SER A 157 -15.70 -0.87 14.83
CA SER A 157 -17.07 -1.06 14.30
C SER A 157 -18.08 -0.08 14.89
N SER A 158 -17.89 0.37 16.13
CA SER A 158 -18.71 1.38 16.80
C SER A 158 -18.71 2.71 16.04
N LEU A 159 -17.54 3.16 15.59
CA LEU A 159 -17.39 4.41 14.84
C LEU A 159 -17.96 4.26 13.42
N LEU A 160 -17.68 3.13 12.76
CA LEU A 160 -18.23 2.83 11.43
C LEU A 160 -19.77 2.79 11.43
N ALA A 161 -20.40 2.32 12.51
CA ALA A 161 -21.85 2.32 12.64
C ALA A 161 -22.44 3.74 12.72
N THR A 162 -21.75 4.66 13.39
CA THR A 162 -22.14 6.07 13.46
C THR A 162 -22.04 6.75 12.10
N LEU A 163 -20.98 6.44 11.32
CA LEU A 163 -20.79 6.98 9.98
C LEU A 163 -21.90 6.54 9.00
N ARG A 164 -22.38 5.28 9.09
CA ARG A 164 -23.43 4.75 8.19
C ARG A 164 -24.83 5.29 8.43
N LYS A 165 -25.10 5.89 9.59
CA LYS A 165 -26.42 6.41 9.97
C LYS A 165 -26.69 7.82 9.44
N LYS A 166 -25.65 8.52 9.00
CA LYS A 166 -25.74 9.79 8.27
C LYS A 166 -25.90 9.52 6.78
#